data_AF-A0A7V9LWS1-F1
#
_entry.id   AF-A0A7V9LWS1-F1
#
_cell.length_a   1.000
_cell.length_b   1.000
_cell.length_c   1.000
_cell.angle_alpha   90.00
_cell.angle_beta   90.00
_cell.angle_gamma   90.00
#
_symmetry.space_group_name_H-M   'P 1'
#
loop_
_entity.id
_entity.type
_entity.pdbx_description
1 polymer ?
#
loop_
_entity_poly.entity_id
_entity_poly.type
_entity_poly.pdbx_seq_one_letter_code
_entity_poly.pdbx_strand_id
1 'polypeptide(L)'
;MTRQERAFGSAPGATGRRSCRGCEYRRVAAPRSLPREVYVLSVVAFFVAVGFGILAPAIPDFAREFGVGRTAAALVVSAFAFMRLVSAFGSGGLVDRFGERWVMAIGIGIVATTSAAAGLSQNYPTLLILRGLGGVGSAMFTVSAAALLIRLVSNQQRGQASGIFAGGFLTGGIIGPVFGGPLTQISLRLPFFVYAATLALAGLVAAVALRNTALSTAPVERRGLRGSGVGTALRDPAYRAAVGANLAVGWAVFGVRFATIPLFVTEGLQLGAAWTGVGLGV
;
A
#
# COMPACT_ATOMS: atom_id res chain seq x y z
N MET A 1 -33.00 19.38 64.06
CA MET A 1 -32.92 20.53 63.13
C MET A 1 -32.31 21.71 63.86
N THR A 2 -31.03 22.02 63.59
CA THR A 2 -30.28 23.33 63.66
C THR A 2 -28.79 23.03 63.85
N ARG A 3 -27.99 23.02 62.77
CA ARG A 3 -27.06 24.09 62.28
C ARG A 3 -25.88 24.37 63.23
N GLN A 4 -24.64 24.07 62.81
CA GLN A 4 -23.64 25.00 62.19
C GLN A 4 -23.03 25.88 63.31
N GLU A 5 -21.74 25.94 63.63
CA GLU A 5 -20.50 26.03 62.86
C GLU A 5 -19.32 25.64 63.77
N ARG A 6 -18.20 25.16 63.20
CA ARG A 6 -16.86 25.62 63.61
C ARG A 6 -15.82 25.21 62.56
N ALA A 7 -15.24 26.24 61.97
CA ALA A 7 -14.11 26.17 61.06
C ALA A 7 -12.78 26.13 61.85
N PHE A 8 -11.74 25.71 61.11
CA PHE A 8 -10.33 26.03 61.30
C PHE A 8 -9.58 25.43 62.50
N GLY A 9 -8.83 24.36 62.20
CA GLY A 9 -7.69 23.88 62.99
C GLY A 9 -6.64 23.30 62.03
N SER A 10 -5.58 24.06 61.80
CA SER A 10 -4.41 23.81 60.97
C SER A 10 -3.67 22.51 61.31
N ALA A 11 -3.36 21.70 60.30
CA ALA A 11 -2.44 20.55 60.41
C ALA A 11 -1.05 20.91 59.85
N PRO A 12 0.04 20.78 60.63
CA PRO A 12 1.39 20.77 60.09
C PRO A 12 1.86 19.33 59.83
N GLY A 13 2.31 19.12 58.58
CA GLY A 13 3.36 18.21 58.10
C GLY A 13 3.62 16.85 58.78
N ALA A 14 3.44 15.77 58.01
CA ALA A 14 4.43 14.69 57.92
C ALA A 14 4.16 13.82 56.68
N THR A 15 4.94 14.10 55.65
CA THR A 15 5.38 13.24 54.53
C THR A 15 5.11 11.74 54.67
N GLY A 16 3.98 11.28 54.12
CA GLY A 16 3.76 9.88 53.74
C GLY A 16 4.10 9.67 52.27
N ARG A 17 5.39 9.62 51.91
CA ARG A 17 5.82 9.13 50.59
C ARG A 17 5.47 7.65 50.49
N ARG A 18 4.28 7.34 49.95
CA ARG A 18 3.94 6.01 49.48
C ARG A 18 4.84 5.70 48.29
N SER A 19 5.96 5.04 48.58
CA SER A 19 6.82 4.41 47.60
C SER A 19 5.98 3.44 46.77
N CYS A 20 5.60 3.83 45.55
CA CYS A 20 5.07 2.91 44.54
C CYS A 20 6.16 1.90 44.14
N ARG A 21 6.41 0.92 45.00
CA ARG A 21 7.14 -0.30 44.64
C ARG A 21 6.21 -1.10 43.72
N GLY A 22 6.39 -0.97 42.41
CA GLY A 22 5.54 -1.69 41.46
C GLY A 22 5.61 -1.23 40.01
N CYS A 23 6.27 -0.11 39.70
CA CYS A 23 6.63 0.19 38.31
C CYS A 23 7.89 -0.59 37.93
N GLU A 24 7.76 -1.90 37.84
CA GLU A 24 8.71 -2.72 37.10
C GLU A 24 8.61 -2.29 35.64
N TYR A 25 9.50 -1.37 35.23
CA TYR A 25 9.66 -0.95 33.85
C TYR A 25 10.10 -2.20 33.09
N ARG A 26 9.13 -2.97 32.57
CA ARG A 26 9.37 -4.16 31.75
C ARG A 26 10.22 -3.68 30.59
N ARG A 27 11.54 -3.89 30.69
CA ARG A 27 12.49 -3.51 29.65
C ARG A 27 11.94 -4.08 28.36
N VAL A 28 11.56 -3.20 27.44
CA VAL A 28 11.31 -3.59 26.06
C VAL A 28 12.65 -4.15 25.61
N ALA A 29 12.74 -5.48 25.53
CA ALA A 29 13.94 -6.16 25.08
C ALA A 29 14.37 -5.52 23.75
N ALA A 30 15.66 -5.19 23.64
CA ALA A 30 16.21 -4.55 22.45
C ALA A 30 15.74 -5.29 21.18
N PRO A 31 15.31 -4.56 20.13
CA PRO A 31 14.73 -5.19 18.96
C PRO A 31 15.75 -6.16 18.35
N ARG A 32 15.43 -7.45 18.40
CA ARG A 32 16.12 -8.46 17.60
C ARG A 32 16.05 -8.02 16.14
N SER A 33 17.16 -8.12 15.43
CA SER A 33 17.25 -7.79 14.00
C SER A 33 16.10 -8.44 13.22
N LEU A 34 15.50 -7.69 12.31
CA LEU A 34 14.43 -8.20 11.48
C LEU A 34 14.94 -9.31 10.55
N PRO A 35 14.10 -10.31 10.24
CA PRO A 35 14.48 -11.35 9.29
C PRO A 35 14.75 -10.74 7.91
N ARG A 36 15.69 -11.34 7.17
CA ARG A 36 16.13 -10.88 5.85
C ARG A 36 14.96 -10.70 4.88
N GLU A 37 13.95 -11.55 5.00
CA GLU A 37 12.75 -11.57 4.18
C GLU A 37 11.95 -10.26 4.24
N VAL A 38 11.97 -9.55 5.38
CA VAL A 38 11.30 -8.23 5.49
C VAL A 38 11.96 -7.21 4.58
N TYR A 39 13.30 -7.19 4.54
CA TYR A 39 14.06 -6.33 3.65
C TYR A 39 13.86 -6.71 2.18
N VAL A 40 13.80 -8.00 1.88
CA VAL A 40 13.48 -8.49 0.52
C VAL A 40 12.10 -8.02 0.09
N LEU A 41 11.07 -8.16 0.94
CA LEU A 41 9.72 -7.69 0.63
C LEU A 41 9.67 -6.16 0.44
N SER A 42 10.47 -5.40 1.20
CA SER A 42 10.60 -3.96 0.99
C SER A 42 11.23 -3.61 -0.35
N VAL A 43 12.27 -4.34 -0.79
CA VAL A 43 12.86 -4.19 -2.13
C VAL A 43 11.87 -4.56 -3.24
N VAL A 44 11.10 -5.63 -3.06
CA VAL A 44 10.03 -5.99 -4.00
C VAL A 44 8.97 -4.88 -4.08
N ALA A 45 8.52 -4.37 -2.93
CA ALA A 45 7.56 -3.27 -2.86
C ALA A 45 8.10 -1.99 -3.51
N PHE A 46 9.39 -1.70 -3.33
CA PHE A 46 10.08 -0.60 -3.99
C PHE A 46 9.99 -0.70 -5.51
N PHE A 47 10.38 -1.82 -6.11
CA PHE A 47 10.32 -1.98 -7.57
C PHE A 47 8.89 -1.90 -8.12
N VAL A 48 7.92 -2.50 -7.41
CA VAL A 48 6.50 -2.39 -7.77
C VAL A 48 6.05 -0.92 -7.74
N ALA A 49 6.44 -0.17 -6.72
CA ALA A 49 6.06 1.23 -6.56
C ALA A 49 6.76 2.16 -7.56
N VAL A 50 8.05 1.96 -7.86
CA VAL A 50 8.77 2.69 -8.90
C VAL A 50 8.06 2.54 -10.23
N GLY A 51 7.79 1.29 -10.63
CA GLY A 51 7.14 1.03 -11.91
C GLY A 51 5.72 1.59 -11.99
N PHE A 52 4.94 1.50 -10.91
CA PHE A 52 3.62 2.11 -10.85
C PHE A 52 3.71 3.64 -10.92
N GLY A 53 4.67 4.26 -10.23
CA GLY A 53 4.89 5.71 -10.27
C GLY A 53 5.33 6.22 -11.64
N ILE A 54 6.09 5.42 -12.39
CA ILE A 54 6.43 5.70 -13.80
C ILE A 54 5.18 5.69 -14.68
N LEU A 55 4.31 4.69 -14.51
CA LEU A 55 3.16 4.49 -15.39
C LEU A 55 1.97 5.39 -15.05
N ALA A 56 1.67 5.59 -13.77
CA ALA A 56 0.47 6.29 -13.31
C ALA A 56 0.19 7.64 -14.00
N PRO A 57 1.16 8.57 -14.14
CA PRO A 57 0.93 9.84 -14.83
C PRO A 57 0.77 9.68 -16.35
N ALA A 58 1.28 8.61 -16.96
CA ALA A 58 1.22 8.39 -18.40
C ALA A 58 -0.13 7.82 -18.88
N ILE A 59 -0.89 7.17 -17.99
CA ILE A 59 -2.15 6.49 -18.37
C ILE A 59 -3.17 7.45 -18.99
N PRO A 60 -3.48 8.63 -18.41
CA PRO A 60 -4.51 9.50 -18.97
C PRO A 60 -4.11 10.05 -20.34
N ASP A 61 -2.83 10.34 -20.56
CA ASP A 61 -2.31 10.84 -21.83
C ASP A 61 -2.38 9.77 -22.92
N PHE A 62 -1.95 8.55 -22.61
CA PHE A 62 -2.06 7.41 -23.53
C PHE A 62 -3.53 7.09 -23.87
N ALA A 63 -4.44 7.16 -22.90
CA ALA A 63 -5.86 6.95 -23.16
C ALA A 63 -6.42 7.97 -24.16
N ARG A 64 -5.98 9.23 -24.09
CA ARG A 64 -6.41 10.30 -24.99
C ARG A 64 -5.91 10.14 -26.43
N GLU A 65 -4.86 9.36 -26.69
CA GLU A 65 -4.46 9.03 -28.08
C GLU A 65 -5.56 8.29 -28.85
N PHE A 66 -6.48 7.62 -28.14
CA PHE A 66 -7.66 6.99 -28.76
C PHE A 66 -8.81 7.96 -29.07
N GLY A 67 -8.61 9.27 -28.92
CA GLY A 67 -9.62 10.30 -29.20
C GLY A 67 -10.72 10.42 -28.15
N VAL A 68 -10.52 9.88 -26.95
CA VAL A 68 -11.50 9.93 -25.86
C VAL A 68 -11.35 11.18 -25.00
N GLY A 69 -12.45 11.62 -24.36
CA GLY A 69 -12.46 12.76 -23.45
C GLY A 69 -11.75 12.51 -22.11
N ARG A 70 -11.54 13.57 -21.33
CA ARG A 70 -10.88 13.53 -19.99
C ARG A 70 -11.56 12.57 -19.02
N THR A 71 -12.89 12.52 -19.03
CA THR A 71 -13.68 11.61 -18.19
C THR A 71 -13.35 10.14 -18.49
N ALA A 72 -13.25 9.79 -19.77
CA ALA A 72 -12.89 8.43 -20.18
C ALA A 72 -11.44 8.09 -19.80
N ALA A 73 -10.50 9.02 -19.97
CA ALA A 73 -9.12 8.83 -19.51
C ALA A 73 -9.06 8.57 -17.98
N ALA A 74 -9.83 9.31 -17.18
CA ALA A 74 -9.94 9.10 -15.74
C ALA A 74 -10.60 7.76 -15.36
N LEU A 75 -11.51 7.24 -16.21
CA LEU A 75 -12.11 5.93 -16.02
C LEU A 75 -11.09 4.79 -16.13
N VAL A 76 -10.02 4.92 -16.91
CA VAL A 76 -8.97 3.89 -17.00
C VAL A 76 -8.25 3.71 -15.67
N VAL A 77 -7.91 4.83 -15.01
CA VAL A 77 -7.28 4.83 -13.68
C VAL A 77 -8.26 4.31 -12.63
N SER A 78 -9.51 4.77 -12.70
CA SER A 78 -10.59 4.35 -11.78
C SER A 78 -10.89 2.86 -11.90
N ALA A 79 -10.89 2.28 -13.11
CA ALA A 79 -11.14 0.87 -13.32
C ALA A 79 -10.07 -0.02 -12.66
N PHE A 80 -8.80 0.38 -12.72
CA PHE A 80 -7.73 -0.30 -12.00
C PHE A 80 -7.98 -0.28 -10.48
N ALA A 81 -8.31 0.88 -9.92
CA ALA A 81 -8.59 1.03 -8.49
C ALA A 81 -9.84 0.25 -8.05
N PHE A 82 -10.92 0.30 -8.84
CA PHE A 82 -12.16 -0.42 -8.59
C PHE A 82 -11.95 -1.93 -8.59
N MET A 83 -11.28 -2.46 -9.62
CA MET A 83 -10.97 -3.88 -9.68
C MET A 83 -10.05 -4.32 -8.56
N ARG A 84 -9.09 -3.48 -8.15
CA ARG A 84 -8.25 -3.71 -6.98
C ARG A 84 -9.07 -3.79 -5.69
N LEU A 85 -10.06 -2.93 -5.51
CA LEU A 85 -10.96 -2.95 -4.36
C LEU A 85 -11.80 -4.24 -4.32
N VAL A 86 -12.46 -4.59 -5.42
CA VAL A 86 -13.33 -5.77 -5.49
C VAL A 86 -12.52 -7.07 -5.30
N SER A 87 -11.36 -7.17 -5.95
CA SER A 87 -10.51 -8.36 -5.85
C SER A 87 -9.79 -8.51 -4.51
N ALA A 88 -9.65 -7.45 -3.71
CA ALA A 88 -9.05 -7.54 -2.38
C ALA A 88 -9.82 -8.51 -1.47
N PHE A 89 -11.15 -8.53 -1.55
CA PHE A 89 -11.99 -9.47 -0.79
C PHE A 89 -11.73 -10.93 -1.15
N GLY A 90 -11.52 -11.22 -2.43
CA GLY A 90 -11.21 -12.59 -2.91
C GLY A 90 -9.77 -13.00 -2.67
N SER A 91 -8.83 -12.05 -2.72
CA SER A 91 -7.38 -12.31 -2.64
C SER A 91 -6.98 -12.96 -1.31
N GLY A 92 -7.64 -12.63 -0.20
CA GLY A 92 -7.38 -13.27 1.10
C GLY A 92 -7.64 -14.77 1.07
N GLY A 93 -8.79 -15.20 0.52
CA GLY A 93 -9.10 -16.63 0.38
C GLY A 93 -8.15 -17.36 -0.58
N LEU A 94 -7.65 -16.67 -1.62
CA LEU A 94 -6.60 -17.21 -2.48
C LEU A 94 -5.30 -17.43 -1.71
N VAL A 95 -4.88 -16.46 -0.88
CA VAL A 95 -3.68 -16.59 -0.04
C VAL A 95 -3.84 -17.76 0.93
N ASP A 96 -5.00 -17.90 1.56
CA ASP A 96 -5.27 -19.00 2.48
C ASP A 96 -5.22 -20.37 1.79
N ARG A 97 -5.63 -20.45 0.53
CA ARG A 97 -5.71 -21.71 -0.24
C ARG A 97 -4.39 -22.09 -0.92
N PHE A 98 -3.70 -21.13 -1.53
CA PHE A 98 -2.54 -21.37 -2.39
C PHE A 98 -1.21 -20.92 -1.76
N GLY A 99 -1.26 -20.21 -0.63
CA GLY A 99 -0.11 -19.66 0.06
C GLY A 99 0.33 -18.28 -0.47
N GLU A 100 1.01 -17.53 0.39
CA GLU A 100 1.35 -16.13 0.13
C GLU A 100 2.28 -15.98 -1.07
N ARG A 101 3.31 -16.82 -1.17
CA ARG A 101 4.34 -16.71 -2.22
C ARG A 101 3.78 -16.91 -3.62
N TRP A 102 2.95 -17.94 -3.78
CA TRP A 102 2.33 -18.26 -5.06
C TRP A 102 1.38 -17.16 -5.49
N VAL A 103 0.51 -16.70 -4.58
CA VAL A 103 -0.43 -15.61 -4.88
C VAL A 103 0.30 -14.30 -5.18
N MET A 104 1.39 -14.02 -4.48
CA MET A 104 2.24 -12.85 -4.74
C MET A 104 2.86 -12.91 -6.13
N ALA A 105 3.47 -14.04 -6.50
CA ALA A 105 4.11 -14.22 -7.80
C ALA A 105 3.10 -14.14 -8.95
N ILE A 106 1.93 -14.79 -8.80
CA ILE A 106 0.83 -14.71 -9.78
C ILE A 106 0.33 -13.27 -9.90
N GLY A 107 0.13 -12.58 -8.77
CA GLY A 107 -0.30 -11.19 -8.75
C GLY A 107 0.66 -10.29 -9.53
N ILE A 108 1.96 -10.35 -9.23
CA ILE A 108 3.00 -9.60 -9.95
C ILE A 108 3.00 -9.96 -11.44
N GLY A 109 2.90 -11.24 -11.79
CA GLY A 109 2.84 -11.71 -13.17
C GLY A 109 1.63 -11.19 -13.95
N ILE A 110 0.45 -11.18 -13.33
CA ILE A 110 -0.77 -10.60 -13.93
C ILE A 110 -0.56 -9.11 -14.21
N VAL A 111 -0.02 -8.34 -13.26
CA VAL A 111 0.19 -6.91 -13.48
C VAL A 111 1.25 -6.69 -14.57
N ALA A 112 2.33 -7.47 -14.59
CA ALA A 112 3.40 -7.33 -15.59
C ALA A 112 2.87 -7.60 -17.00
N THR A 113 2.20 -8.73 -17.20
CA THR A 113 1.64 -9.15 -18.49
C THR A 113 0.55 -8.20 -18.98
N THR A 114 -0.40 -7.84 -18.12
CA THR A 114 -1.48 -6.90 -18.48
C THR A 114 -0.95 -5.49 -18.76
N SER A 115 0.15 -5.08 -18.13
CA SER A 115 0.78 -3.78 -18.40
C SER A 115 1.52 -3.78 -19.73
N ALA A 116 2.30 -4.83 -20.03
CA ALA A 116 2.93 -4.98 -21.34
C ALA A 116 1.89 -5.04 -22.47
N ALA A 117 0.81 -5.82 -22.28
CA ALA A 117 -0.29 -5.89 -23.23
C ALA A 117 -1.02 -4.54 -23.38
N ALA A 118 -1.16 -3.76 -22.30
CA ALA A 118 -1.79 -2.45 -22.36
C ALA A 118 -0.96 -1.45 -23.19
N GLY A 119 0.37 -1.51 -23.11
CA GLY A 119 1.26 -0.73 -23.98
C GLY A 119 1.15 -1.08 -25.47
N LEU A 120 0.62 -2.28 -25.78
CA LEU A 120 0.34 -2.74 -27.15
C LEU A 120 -1.13 -2.52 -27.57
N SER A 121 -1.96 -1.97 -26.69
CA SER A 121 -3.38 -1.78 -26.99
C SER A 121 -3.59 -0.81 -28.15
N GLN A 122 -4.54 -1.15 -29.02
CA GLN A 122 -4.87 -0.38 -30.24
C GLN A 122 -6.22 0.35 -30.12
N ASN A 123 -6.94 0.14 -29.02
CA ASN A 123 -8.22 0.78 -28.77
C ASN A 123 -8.48 0.95 -27.27
N TYR A 124 -9.35 1.91 -26.95
CA TYR A 124 -9.70 2.28 -25.59
C TYR A 124 -10.33 1.13 -24.76
N PRO A 125 -11.30 0.34 -25.26
CA PRO A 125 -11.86 -0.77 -24.49
C PRO A 125 -10.83 -1.81 -24.07
N THR A 126 -9.89 -2.16 -24.96
CA THR A 126 -8.80 -3.09 -24.63
C THR A 126 -7.90 -2.52 -23.53
N LEU A 127 -7.53 -1.24 -23.60
CA LEU A 127 -6.77 -0.58 -22.54
C LEU A 127 -7.51 -0.64 -21.19
N LEU A 128 -8.81 -0.31 -21.19
CA LEU A 128 -9.65 -0.30 -19.99
C LEU A 128 -9.73 -1.69 -19.33
N ILE A 129 -9.97 -2.73 -20.12
CA ILE A 129 -10.05 -4.12 -19.63
C ILE A 129 -8.70 -4.57 -19.08
N LEU A 130 -7.61 -4.36 -19.81
CA LEU A 130 -6.26 -4.75 -19.36
C LEU A 130 -5.87 -4.01 -18.07
N ARG A 131 -6.31 -2.77 -17.91
CA ARG A 131 -6.07 -2.00 -16.68
C ARG A 131 -6.93 -2.49 -15.52
N GLY A 132 -8.18 -2.86 -15.77
CA GLY A 132 -9.00 -3.56 -14.79
C GLY A 132 -8.35 -4.87 -14.32
N LEU A 133 -7.87 -5.71 -15.24
CA LEU A 133 -7.19 -6.97 -14.92
C LEU A 133 -5.90 -6.75 -14.12
N GLY A 134 -5.13 -5.71 -14.44
CA GLY A 134 -3.99 -5.32 -13.63
C GLY A 134 -4.36 -4.91 -12.20
N GLY A 135 -5.55 -4.33 -11.99
CA GLY A 135 -6.05 -4.05 -10.64
C GLY A 135 -6.21 -5.31 -9.79
N VAL A 136 -6.66 -6.41 -10.40
CA VAL A 136 -6.78 -7.73 -9.76
C VAL A 136 -5.43 -8.24 -9.29
N GLY A 137 -4.42 -8.26 -10.18
CA GLY A 137 -3.07 -8.67 -9.82
C GLY A 137 -2.43 -7.80 -8.73
N SER A 138 -2.72 -6.50 -8.74
CA SER A 138 -2.23 -5.55 -7.73
C SER A 138 -2.81 -5.82 -6.33
N ALA A 139 -4.08 -6.20 -6.24
CA ALA A 139 -4.70 -6.61 -4.98
C ALA A 139 -4.07 -7.91 -4.45
N MET A 140 -3.89 -8.89 -5.33
CA MET A 140 -3.25 -10.17 -4.99
C MET A 140 -1.85 -9.95 -4.41
N PHE A 141 -1.03 -9.12 -5.06
CA PHE A 141 0.29 -8.74 -4.55
C PHE A 141 0.21 -8.09 -3.17
N THR A 142 -0.65 -7.09 -3.00
CA THR A 142 -0.73 -6.32 -1.74
C THR A 142 -1.14 -7.21 -0.56
N VAL A 143 -2.18 -8.02 -0.75
CA VAL A 143 -2.72 -8.90 0.30
C VAL A 143 -1.74 -10.00 0.66
N SER A 144 -1.13 -10.65 -0.33
CA SER A 144 -0.15 -11.71 -0.11
C SER A 144 1.14 -11.20 0.54
N ALA A 145 1.66 -10.05 0.10
CA ALA A 145 2.85 -9.44 0.69
C ALA A 145 2.62 -9.05 2.16
N ALA A 146 1.45 -8.46 2.48
CA ALA A 146 1.09 -8.11 3.85
C ALA A 146 0.93 -9.35 4.75
N ALA A 147 0.25 -10.40 4.25
CA ALA A 147 0.09 -11.65 4.98
C ALA A 147 1.45 -12.31 5.26
N LEU A 148 2.33 -12.35 4.26
CA LEU A 148 3.67 -12.91 4.39
C LEU A 148 4.52 -12.11 5.38
N LEU A 149 4.50 -10.78 5.30
CA LEU A 149 5.23 -9.89 6.20
C LEU A 149 4.86 -10.15 7.66
N ILE A 150 3.56 -10.28 7.95
CA ILE A 150 3.03 -10.51 9.30
C ILE A 150 3.37 -11.92 9.82
N ARG A 151 3.49 -12.91 8.93
CA ARG A 151 3.92 -14.27 9.30
C ARG A 151 5.40 -14.37 9.64
N LEU A 152 6.23 -13.55 9.01
CA LEU A 152 7.69 -13.59 9.18
C LEU A 152 8.15 -12.99 10.51
N VAL A 153 7.32 -12.18 11.16
CA VAL A 153 7.73 -11.39 12.32
C VAL A 153 6.85 -11.64 13.54
N SER A 154 7.43 -11.47 14.72
CA SER A 154 6.67 -11.53 15.98
C SER A 154 5.71 -10.34 16.12
N ASN A 155 4.68 -10.46 16.96
CA ASN A 155 3.69 -9.39 17.19
C ASN A 155 4.33 -8.04 17.56
N GLN A 156 5.45 -8.06 18.29
CA GLN A 156 6.18 -6.85 18.72
C GLN A 156 6.91 -6.15 17.56
N GLN A 157 7.28 -6.90 16.51
CA GLN A 157 8.04 -6.41 15.37
C GLN A 157 7.17 -6.02 14.16
N ARG A 158 5.86 -6.31 14.19
CA ARG A 158 4.93 -6.03 13.09
C ARG A 158 4.93 -4.55 12.68
N GLY A 159 4.96 -3.63 13.65
CA GLY A 159 5.02 -2.20 13.36
C GLY A 159 6.29 -1.80 12.60
N GLN A 160 7.45 -2.26 13.06
CA GLN A 160 8.74 -1.99 12.42
C GLN A 160 8.82 -2.61 11.01
N ALA A 161 8.36 -3.85 10.86
CA ALA A 161 8.35 -4.53 9.57
C ALA A 161 7.43 -3.85 8.56
N SER A 162 6.22 -3.47 8.98
CA SER A 162 5.29 -2.69 8.15
C SER A 162 5.87 -1.33 7.79
N GLY A 163 6.60 -0.68 8.70
CA GLY A 163 7.29 0.58 8.43
C GLY A 163 8.36 0.45 7.36
N ILE A 164 9.20 -0.59 7.39
CA ILE A 164 10.23 -0.83 6.37
C ILE A 164 9.60 -1.20 5.02
N PHE A 165 8.55 -2.02 5.02
CA PHE A 165 7.80 -2.35 3.81
C PHE A 165 7.16 -1.10 3.18
N ALA A 166 6.47 -0.30 3.98
CA ALA A 166 5.88 0.97 3.55
C ALA A 166 6.94 1.97 3.09
N GLY A 167 8.09 2.04 3.77
CA GLY A 167 9.20 2.90 3.40
C GLY A 167 9.76 2.57 2.01
N GLY A 168 9.91 1.28 1.69
CA GLY A 168 10.29 0.83 0.35
C GLY A 168 9.26 1.26 -0.70
N PHE A 169 7.98 1.04 -0.42
CA PHE A 169 6.89 1.45 -1.32
C PHE A 169 6.83 2.97 -1.53
N LEU A 170 6.96 3.78 -0.47
CA LEU A 170 6.93 5.24 -0.54
C LEU A 170 8.13 5.78 -1.31
N THR A 171 9.33 5.27 -1.03
CA THR A 171 10.55 5.67 -1.74
C THR A 171 10.43 5.38 -3.23
N GLY A 172 9.90 4.20 -3.58
CA GLY A 172 9.65 3.86 -4.98
C GLY A 172 8.59 4.77 -5.63
N GLY A 173 7.52 5.09 -4.91
CA GLY A 173 6.48 6.00 -5.38
C GLY A 173 6.96 7.44 -5.62
N ILE A 174 7.97 7.90 -4.88
CA ILE A 174 8.63 9.20 -5.09
C ILE A 174 9.54 9.15 -6.32
N ILE A 175 10.33 8.08 -6.45
CA ILE A 175 11.32 7.94 -7.53
C ILE A 175 10.64 7.68 -8.89
N GLY A 176 9.52 6.95 -8.90
CA GLY A 176 8.85 6.55 -10.14
C GLY A 176 8.48 7.72 -11.07
N PRO A 177 7.68 8.71 -10.63
CA PRO A 177 7.25 9.82 -11.48
C PRO A 177 8.39 10.66 -12.06
N VAL A 178 9.53 10.74 -11.36
CA VAL A 178 10.75 11.42 -11.84
C VAL A 178 11.23 10.84 -13.16
N PHE A 179 11.15 9.51 -13.32
CA PHE A 179 11.51 8.83 -14.56
C PHE A 179 10.35 8.70 -15.55
N GLY A 180 9.10 8.81 -15.10
CA GLY A 180 7.92 8.69 -15.95
C GLY A 180 7.79 9.79 -17.00
N GLY A 181 8.02 11.05 -16.61
CA GLY A 181 7.90 12.21 -17.51
C GLY A 181 8.81 12.16 -18.74
N PRO A 182 10.13 11.93 -18.61
CA PRO A 182 11.01 11.81 -19.76
C PRO A 182 10.65 10.65 -20.70
N LEU A 183 10.18 9.52 -20.15
CA LEU A 183 9.80 8.35 -20.95
C LEU A 183 8.60 8.64 -21.86
N THR A 184 7.63 9.42 -21.40
CA THR A 184 6.45 9.79 -22.22
C THR A 184 6.80 10.70 -23.39
N GLN A 185 7.89 11.48 -23.31
CA GLN A 185 8.37 12.33 -24.42
C GLN A 185 8.93 11.51 -25.58
N ILE A 186 9.50 10.33 -25.30
CA ILE A 186 10.01 9.42 -26.33
C ILE A 186 8.85 8.62 -26.93
N SER A 187 8.00 8.06 -26.08
CA SER A 187 6.78 7.37 -26.50
C SER A 187 5.85 7.16 -25.31
N LEU A 188 4.55 7.42 -25.49
CA LEU A 188 3.52 7.17 -24.49
C LEU A 188 3.36 5.68 -24.12
N ARG A 189 3.91 4.76 -24.94
CA ARG A 189 3.88 3.31 -24.67
C ARG A 189 5.02 2.83 -23.79
N LEU A 190 6.16 3.52 -23.76
CA LEU A 190 7.36 3.09 -23.02
C LEU A 190 7.12 2.89 -21.51
N PRO A 191 6.40 3.79 -20.81
CA PRO A 191 6.10 3.59 -19.39
C PRO A 191 5.42 2.26 -19.06
N PHE A 192 4.59 1.73 -19.97
CA PHE A 192 3.93 0.42 -19.79
C PHE A 192 4.93 -0.74 -19.80
N PHE A 193 5.89 -0.72 -20.73
CA PHE A 193 6.93 -1.74 -20.83
C PHE A 193 7.95 -1.63 -19.70
N VAL A 194 8.34 -0.41 -19.32
CA VAL A 194 9.22 -0.19 -18.17
C VAL A 194 8.55 -0.69 -16.89
N TYR A 195 7.25 -0.42 -16.70
CA TYR A 195 6.51 -0.99 -15.57
C TYR A 195 6.51 -2.52 -15.60
N ALA A 196 6.20 -3.13 -16.74
CA ALA A 196 6.25 -4.59 -16.88
C ALA A 196 7.64 -5.17 -16.55
N ALA A 197 8.71 -4.52 -16.98
CA ALA A 197 10.09 -4.92 -16.68
C ALA A 197 10.43 -4.79 -15.19
N THR A 198 10.05 -3.69 -14.53
CA THR A 198 10.25 -3.53 -13.08
C THR A 198 9.49 -4.56 -12.26
N LEU A 199 8.28 -4.95 -12.70
CA LEU A 199 7.51 -6.02 -12.08
C LEU A 199 8.13 -7.39 -12.32
N ALA A 200 8.64 -7.67 -13.52
CA ALA A 200 9.37 -8.90 -13.79
C ALA A 200 10.61 -9.01 -12.90
N LEU A 201 11.34 -7.90 -12.70
CA LEU A 201 12.46 -7.83 -11.76
C LEU A 201 12.01 -8.05 -10.32
N ALA A 202 10.93 -7.41 -9.88
CA ALA A 202 10.36 -7.61 -8.54
C ALA A 202 9.94 -9.08 -8.32
N GLY A 203 9.32 -9.70 -9.32
CA GLY A 203 8.94 -11.11 -9.32
C GLY A 203 10.14 -12.05 -9.27
N LEU A 204 11.21 -11.74 -10.02
CA LEU A 204 12.47 -12.49 -10.00
C LEU A 204 13.15 -12.40 -8.62
N VAL A 205 13.25 -11.18 -8.07
CA VAL A 205 13.78 -10.95 -6.72
C VAL A 205 12.96 -11.74 -5.70
N ALA A 206 11.63 -11.69 -5.80
CA ALA A 206 10.75 -12.44 -4.92
C ALA A 206 10.96 -13.95 -5.06
N ALA A 207 11.02 -14.47 -6.28
CA ALA A 207 11.18 -15.89 -6.56
C ALA A 207 12.53 -16.45 -6.07
N VAL A 208 13.62 -15.71 -6.26
CA VAL A 208 14.97 -16.14 -5.86
C VAL A 208 15.17 -15.98 -4.35
N ALA A 209 14.84 -14.82 -3.80
CA ALA A 209 15.19 -14.49 -2.42
C ALA A 209 14.22 -15.09 -1.39
N LEU A 210 12.97 -15.39 -1.76
CA LEU A 210 12.02 -16.05 -0.85
C LEU A 210 11.89 -17.56 -1.07
N ARG A 211 12.69 -18.17 -1.96
CA ARG A 211 12.63 -19.61 -2.23
C ARG A 211 12.92 -20.45 -0.98
N ASN A 212 13.91 -20.04 -0.20
CA ASN A 212 14.46 -20.81 0.91
C ASN A 212 13.87 -20.46 2.28
N THR A 213 12.95 -19.50 2.34
CA THR A 213 12.32 -19.17 3.60
C THR A 213 11.49 -20.40 4.02
N ALA A 214 11.81 -20.99 5.16
CA ALA A 214 10.96 -22.01 5.74
C ALA A 214 9.72 -21.30 6.30
N LEU A 215 8.69 -21.13 5.47
CA LEU A 215 7.37 -20.83 6.01
C LEU A 215 7.00 -22.09 6.78
N SER A 216 7.03 -22.01 8.12
CA SER A 216 6.49 -23.07 8.95
C SER A 216 5.11 -23.40 8.40
N THR A 217 4.99 -24.58 7.81
CA THR A 217 3.73 -25.24 7.44
C THR A 217 2.89 -25.57 8.67
N ALA A 218 3.36 -25.18 9.87
CA ALA A 218 2.55 -25.07 11.07
C ALA A 218 1.22 -24.43 10.66
N PRO A 219 0.11 -25.19 10.75
CA PRO A 219 -1.21 -24.64 10.51
C PRO A 219 -1.29 -23.36 11.33
N VAL A 220 -1.71 -22.25 10.71
CA VAL A 220 -2.09 -21.07 11.49
C VAL A 220 -3.10 -21.60 12.49
N GLU A 221 -2.69 -21.71 13.77
CA GLU A 221 -3.56 -22.18 14.82
C GLU A 221 -4.70 -21.16 14.83
N ARG A 222 -5.84 -21.55 14.24
CA ARG A 222 -7.04 -20.71 14.12
C ARG A 222 -7.63 -20.60 15.53
N ARG A 223 -6.92 -19.96 16.46
CA ARG A 223 -7.44 -19.63 17.78
C ARG A 223 -8.56 -18.62 17.56
N GLY A 224 -9.79 -19.13 17.55
CA GLY A 224 -11.00 -18.35 17.81
C GLY A 224 -11.64 -17.60 16.64
N LEU A 225 -11.13 -17.63 15.41
CA LEU A 225 -11.74 -16.89 14.28
C LEU A 225 -12.61 -17.76 13.35
N ARG A 226 -13.24 -18.81 13.89
CA ARG A 226 -14.36 -19.47 13.20
C ARG A 226 -15.58 -18.54 13.29
N GLY A 227 -15.77 -17.70 12.27
CA GLY A 227 -16.98 -16.86 12.14
C GLY A 227 -16.74 -15.36 11.93
N SER A 228 -15.50 -14.89 11.89
CA SER A 228 -15.22 -13.47 11.62
C SER A 228 -15.32 -13.14 10.12
N GLY A 229 -16.50 -13.32 9.52
CA GLY A 229 -16.75 -12.90 8.15
C GLY A 229 -16.63 -11.38 8.02
N VAL A 230 -16.45 -10.86 6.81
CA VAL A 230 -16.42 -9.41 6.52
C VAL A 230 -17.58 -8.67 7.21
N GLY A 231 -18.76 -9.31 7.30
CA GLY A 231 -19.92 -8.78 8.00
C GLY A 231 -19.76 -8.58 9.51
N THR A 232 -18.94 -9.38 10.20
CA THR A 232 -18.62 -9.17 11.63
C THR A 232 -17.59 -8.06 11.82
N ALA A 233 -16.59 -7.97 10.94
CA ALA A 233 -15.62 -6.88 10.96
C ALA A 233 -16.31 -5.52 10.72
N LEU A 234 -17.27 -5.46 9.78
CA LEU A 234 -18.04 -4.24 9.51
C LEU A 234 -18.95 -3.80 10.67
N ARG A 235 -19.25 -4.69 11.63
CA ARG A 235 -20.00 -4.32 12.85
C ARG A 235 -19.12 -3.68 13.91
N ASP A 236 -17.81 -3.85 13.84
CA ASP A 236 -16.88 -3.23 14.77
C ASP A 236 -16.70 -1.73 14.43
N PRO A 237 -17.04 -0.80 15.36
CA PRO A 237 -16.90 0.64 15.12
C PRO A 237 -15.45 1.06 14.93
N ALA A 238 -14.47 0.40 15.57
CA ALA A 238 -13.05 0.68 15.41
C ALA A 238 -12.58 0.28 14.00
N TYR A 239 -13.05 -0.87 13.50
CA TYR A 239 -12.76 -1.29 12.13
C TYR A 239 -13.35 -0.33 11.10
N ARG A 240 -14.61 0.10 11.28
CA ARG A 240 -15.23 1.11 10.42
C ARG A 240 -14.51 2.45 10.45
N ALA A 241 -14.10 2.91 11.64
CA ALA A 241 -13.32 4.13 11.80
C ALA A 241 -11.97 4.02 11.09
N ALA A 242 -11.29 2.88 11.20
CA ALA A 242 -10.02 2.62 10.53
C ALA A 242 -10.19 2.60 9.00
N VAL A 243 -11.24 1.95 8.47
CA VAL A 243 -11.54 1.94 7.03
C VAL A 243 -11.88 3.36 6.55
N GLY A 244 -12.71 4.11 7.28
CA GLY A 244 -13.06 5.49 6.96
C GLY A 244 -11.83 6.42 6.98
N ALA A 245 -10.96 6.28 7.97
CA ALA A 245 -9.72 7.03 8.07
C ALA A 245 -8.75 6.69 6.92
N ASN A 246 -8.57 5.41 6.60
CA ASN A 246 -7.74 4.99 5.46
C ASN A 246 -8.31 5.49 4.13
N LEU A 247 -9.63 5.49 3.98
CA LEU A 247 -10.29 6.05 2.80
C LEU A 247 -10.06 7.56 2.70
N ALA A 248 -10.22 8.30 3.79
CA ALA A 248 -10.01 9.74 3.83
C ALA A 248 -8.54 10.11 3.53
N VAL A 249 -7.58 9.41 4.16
CA VAL A 249 -6.15 9.58 3.88
C VAL A 249 -5.84 9.21 2.44
N GLY A 250 -6.37 8.09 1.94
CA GLY A 250 -6.20 7.67 0.55
C GLY A 250 -6.76 8.69 -0.44
N TRP A 251 -7.92 9.25 -0.16
CA TRP A 251 -8.53 10.31 -0.96
C TRP A 251 -7.68 11.59 -0.98
N ALA A 252 -7.21 12.04 0.18
CA ALA A 252 -6.39 13.24 0.28
C ALA A 252 -5.01 13.05 -0.39
N VAL A 253 -4.34 11.93 -0.12
CA VAL A 253 -2.96 11.67 -0.56
C VAL A 253 -2.90 11.20 -2.01
N PHE A 254 -3.82 10.36 -2.47
CA PHE A 254 -3.79 9.82 -3.83
C PHE A 254 -4.82 10.47 -4.76
N GLY A 255 -5.99 10.88 -4.28
CA GLY A 255 -7.01 11.53 -5.12
C GLY A 255 -6.68 13.00 -5.35
N VAL A 256 -6.75 13.80 -4.29
CA VAL A 256 -6.58 15.26 -4.34
C VAL A 256 -5.17 15.62 -4.83
N ARG A 257 -4.12 14.98 -4.30
CA ARG A 257 -2.74 15.30 -4.71
C ARG A 257 -2.48 15.04 -6.21
N PHE A 258 -2.91 13.90 -6.75
CA PHE A 258 -2.69 13.57 -8.16
C PHE A 258 -3.57 14.36 -9.12
N ALA A 259 -4.71 14.89 -8.66
CA ALA A 259 -5.51 15.81 -9.46
C ALA A 259 -4.95 17.23 -9.42
N THR A 260 -4.64 17.74 -8.23
CA THR A 260 -4.30 19.15 -8.01
C THR A 260 -2.87 19.48 -8.43
N ILE A 261 -1.88 18.60 -8.21
CA ILE A 261 -0.48 18.91 -8.54
C ILE A 261 -0.26 19.09 -10.05
N PRO A 262 -0.71 18.18 -10.93
CA PRO A 262 -0.54 18.38 -12.37
C PRO A 262 -1.28 19.62 -12.88
N LEU A 263 -2.49 19.88 -12.38
CA LEU A 263 -3.27 21.08 -12.72
C LEU A 263 -2.55 22.36 -12.28
N PHE A 264 -2.05 22.40 -11.03
CA PHE A 264 -1.34 23.58 -10.53
C PHE A 264 -0.03 23.83 -11.28
N VAL A 265 0.72 22.78 -11.62
CA VAL A 265 1.98 22.90 -12.38
C VAL A 265 1.74 23.39 -13.81
N THR A 266 0.70 22.88 -14.47
CA THR A 266 0.43 23.20 -15.88
C THR A 266 -0.38 24.47 -16.07
N GLU A 267 -1.41 24.71 -15.26
CA GLU A 267 -2.30 25.86 -15.38
C GLU A 267 -1.87 27.02 -14.47
N GLY A 268 -1.38 26.73 -13.26
CA GLY A 268 -0.95 27.75 -12.29
C GLY A 268 0.46 28.28 -12.56
N LEU A 269 1.43 27.37 -12.69
CA LEU A 269 2.84 27.72 -12.90
C LEU A 269 3.22 27.83 -14.39
N GLN A 270 2.34 27.46 -15.32
CA GLN A 270 2.60 27.41 -16.77
C GLN A 270 3.87 26.63 -17.15
N LEU A 271 4.26 25.65 -16.32
CA LEU A 271 5.42 24.81 -16.56
C LEU A 271 5.03 23.61 -17.44
N GLY A 272 5.96 23.17 -18.29
CA GLY A 272 5.76 22.01 -19.15
C GLY A 272 5.50 20.72 -18.36
N ALA A 273 4.80 19.77 -18.98
CA ALA A 273 4.39 18.50 -18.38
C ALA A 273 5.55 17.71 -17.72
N ALA A 274 6.79 17.90 -18.17
CA ALA A 274 7.98 17.32 -17.53
C ALA A 274 8.13 17.68 -16.03
N TRP A 275 7.67 18.86 -15.61
CA TRP A 275 7.73 19.30 -14.22
C TRP A 275 6.65 18.68 -13.32
N THR A 276 5.59 18.11 -13.90
CA THR A 276 4.54 17.44 -13.11
C THR A 276 5.07 16.20 -12.40
N GLY A 277 6.03 15.48 -13.01
CA GLY A 277 6.70 14.34 -12.38
C GLY A 277 7.55 14.75 -11.18
N VAL A 278 8.21 15.91 -11.25
CA VAL A 278 8.99 16.49 -10.14
C VAL A 278 8.07 16.94 -9.00
N GLY A 279 6.95 17.59 -9.32
CA GLY A 279 5.96 18.03 -8.32
C GLY A 279 5.25 16.87 -7.61
N LEU A 280 5.06 15.72 -8.27
CA LEU A 280 4.50 14.52 -7.63
C LEU A 280 5.51 13.80 -6.73
N GLY A 281 6.82 14.00 -6.97
CA GLY A 281 7.90 13.40 -6.18
C GLY A 281 8.21 14.11 -4.86
N VAL A 282 7.78 15.38 -4.67
CA VAL A 282 7.97 16.17 -3.44
C VAL A 282 6.67 16.23 -2.66
#